data_AF-A0A9W7D1E3-F1
#
_entry.id   AF-A0A9W7D1E3-F1
#
_cell.length_a   1.000
_cell.length_b   1.000
_cell.length_c   1.000
_cell.angle_alpha   90.00
_cell.angle_beta   90.00
_cell.angle_gamma   90.00
#
_symmetry.space_group_name_H-M   'P 1'
#
loop_
_entity.id
_entity.type
_entity.pdbx_description
1 polymer ?
#
loop_
_entity_poly.entity_id
_entity_poly.type
_entity_poly.pdbx_seq_one_letter_code
_entity_poly.pdbx_strand_id
1 'polypeptide(L)'
;MFCPSATPHEYLRSELLGLSLERAKNVESAMEYMQRLFEEVFTARPVEPLPPDRGHYADLSGEELEKLTQLFLTDIEDDRANTRKWRARLHNLTRALYKSRKSLAETMEVCAQAAHAKPKQAGNPWLESASATTDPTSEDVWQNARFSVSVSPQQFFSK
;
A
#
# COMPACT_ATOMS: atom_id res chain seq x y z
N MET A 1 20.54 -28.92 5.23
CA MET A 1 21.41 -27.73 5.15
C MET A 1 20.70 -26.62 5.91
N PHE A 2 20.89 -26.55 7.22
CA PHE A 2 20.27 -25.53 8.08
C PHE A 2 21.19 -24.30 8.06
N CYS A 3 20.72 -23.15 7.58
CA CYS A 3 21.49 -21.91 7.60
C CYS A 3 21.41 -21.29 9.00
N PRO A 4 22.51 -21.23 9.79
CA PRO A 4 22.45 -20.87 11.20
C PRO A 4 22.47 -19.35 11.46
N SER A 5 21.92 -18.54 10.56
CA SER A 5 21.85 -17.07 10.73
C SER A 5 20.60 -16.40 10.18
N ALA A 6 19.62 -17.17 9.68
CA ALA A 6 18.38 -16.58 9.20
C ALA A 6 17.65 -15.93 10.38
N THR A 7 17.35 -14.64 10.23
CA THR A 7 16.47 -13.96 11.19
C THR A 7 15.10 -14.67 11.20
N PRO A 8 14.33 -14.61 12.32
CA PRO A 8 13.00 -15.24 12.37
C PRO A 8 12.08 -14.83 11.21
N HIS A 9 12.23 -13.58 10.73
CA HIS A 9 11.56 -13.10 9.52
C HIS A 9 11.99 -13.84 8.25
N GLU A 10 13.29 -14.04 8.02
CA GLU A 10 13.79 -14.72 6.83
C GLU A 10 13.40 -16.19 6.80
N TYR A 11 13.45 -16.85 7.96
CA TYR A 11 12.96 -18.22 8.13
C TYR A 11 11.46 -18.32 7.79
N LEU A 12 10.63 -17.47 8.40
CA LEU A 12 9.19 -17.50 8.12
C LEU A 12 8.86 -17.07 6.70
N ARG A 13 9.63 -16.14 6.11
CA ARG A 13 9.49 -15.82 4.69
C ARG A 13 9.74 -17.06 3.84
N SER A 14 10.80 -17.82 4.08
CA SER A 14 11.07 -19.04 3.29
C SER A 14 10.02 -20.12 3.48
N GLU A 15 9.49 -20.30 4.69
CA GLU A 15 8.48 -21.31 4.98
C GLU A 15 7.09 -20.95 4.44
N LEU A 16 6.73 -19.66 4.47
CA LEU A 16 5.39 -19.18 4.11
C LEU A 16 5.24 -18.78 2.64
N LEU A 17 6.35 -18.63 1.90
CA LEU A 17 6.31 -18.19 0.51
C LEU A 17 5.50 -19.16 -0.37
N GLY A 18 4.47 -18.63 -1.04
CA GLY A 18 3.61 -19.42 -1.92
C GLY A 18 2.56 -20.27 -1.20
N LEU A 19 2.42 -20.15 0.13
CA LEU A 19 1.35 -20.80 0.88
C LEU A 19 0.06 -19.97 0.87
N SER A 20 -1.08 -20.66 0.91
CA SER A 20 -2.37 -20.02 1.20
C SER A 20 -2.49 -19.71 2.69
N LEU A 21 -3.38 -18.77 3.06
CA LEU A 21 -3.67 -18.43 4.46
C LEU A 21 -4.00 -19.66 5.30
N GLU A 22 -4.84 -20.56 4.78
CA GLU A 22 -5.21 -21.81 5.47
C GLU A 22 -3.99 -22.68 5.78
N ARG A 23 -2.99 -22.73 4.90
CA ARG A 23 -1.76 -23.49 5.16
C ARG A 23 -0.82 -22.73 6.10
N ALA A 24 -0.69 -21.41 5.93
CA ALA A 24 0.15 -20.56 6.75
C ALA A 24 -0.23 -20.61 8.24
N LYS A 25 -1.54 -20.67 8.55
CA LYS A 25 -2.05 -20.81 9.93
C LYS A 25 -1.61 -22.10 10.62
N ASN A 26 -1.31 -23.14 9.84
CA ASN A 26 -0.87 -24.44 10.35
C ASN A 26 0.66 -24.56 10.43
N VAL A 27 1.41 -23.54 9.98
CA VAL A 27 2.86 -23.51 10.14
C VAL A 27 3.17 -23.19 11.60
N GLU A 28 3.85 -24.12 12.26
CA GLU A 28 4.27 -23.99 13.65
C GLU A 28 5.05 -22.68 13.83
N SER A 29 4.68 -21.90 14.85
CA SER A 29 5.27 -20.59 15.18
C SER A 29 4.95 -19.41 14.24
N ALA A 30 4.24 -19.58 13.12
CA ALA A 30 3.91 -18.45 12.23
C ALA A 30 3.00 -17.41 12.92
N MET A 31 1.89 -17.88 13.49
CA MET A 31 0.93 -17.04 14.22
C MET A 31 1.56 -16.44 15.47
N GLU A 32 2.34 -17.22 16.21
CA GLU A 32 3.06 -16.75 17.42
C GLU A 32 4.07 -15.66 17.10
N TYR A 33 4.79 -15.79 15.99
CA TYR A 33 5.72 -14.77 15.53
C TYR A 33 5.00 -13.47 15.16
N MET A 34 3.86 -13.55 14.45
CA MET A 34 3.07 -12.36 14.11
C MET A 34 2.60 -11.63 15.36
N GLN A 35 2.06 -12.38 16.34
CA GLN A 35 1.64 -11.83 17.62
C GLN A 35 2.79 -11.16 18.36
N ARG A 36 3.91 -11.88 18.57
CA ARG A 36 5.09 -11.34 19.28
C ARG A 36 5.65 -10.10 18.62
N LEU A 37 5.78 -10.11 17.30
CA LEU A 37 6.35 -8.99 16.58
C LEU A 37 5.44 -7.76 16.63
N PHE A 38 4.12 -7.96 16.54
CA PHE A 38 3.16 -6.89 16.74
C PHE A 38 3.27 -6.30 18.16
N GLU A 39 3.30 -7.14 19.18
CA GLU A 39 3.47 -6.75 20.58
C GLU A 39 4.76 -5.96 20.80
N GLU A 40 5.89 -6.44 20.26
CA GLU A 40 7.18 -5.75 20.35
C GLU A 40 7.12 -4.34 19.73
N VAL A 41 6.52 -4.22 18.54
CA VAL A 41 6.40 -2.92 17.84
C VAL A 41 5.39 -2.00 18.54
N PHE A 42 4.34 -2.55 19.13
CA PHE A 42 3.33 -1.80 19.87
C PHE A 42 3.89 -1.23 21.17
N THR A 43 4.56 -2.08 21.96
CA THR A 43 5.13 -1.73 23.28
C THR A 43 6.37 -0.85 23.19
N ALA A 44 7.08 -0.84 22.06
CA ALA A 44 8.20 0.07 21.83
C ALA A 44 7.80 1.57 21.77
N ARG A 45 6.50 1.88 21.77
CA ARG A 45 5.99 3.27 21.76
C ARG A 45 5.77 3.79 23.18
N PRO A 46 5.97 5.11 23.42
CA PRO A 46 5.51 5.72 24.65
C PRO A 46 3.99 5.54 24.79
N VAL A 47 3.55 5.27 26.01
CA VAL A 47 2.16 4.93 26.34
C VAL A 47 1.28 6.17 26.22
N GLU A 48 0.89 6.50 24.99
CA GLU A 48 -0.28 7.35 24.76
C GLU A 48 -1.54 6.57 25.15
N PRO A 49 -2.54 7.21 25.78
CA PRO A 49 -3.78 6.54 26.10
C PRO A 49 -4.47 6.10 24.80
N LEU A 50 -4.78 4.81 24.71
CA LEU A 50 -5.60 4.29 23.64
C LEU A 50 -7.06 4.74 23.80
N PRO A 51 -7.81 4.82 22.70
CA PRO A 51 -9.26 4.85 22.76
C PRO A 51 -9.82 3.69 23.61
N PRO A 52 -10.92 3.91 24.37
CA PRO A 52 -11.44 2.93 25.34
C PRO A 52 -11.85 1.59 24.70
N ASP A 53 -12.23 1.61 23.42
CA ASP A 53 -12.54 0.43 22.59
C ASP A 53 -11.31 -0.44 22.25
N ARG A 54 -10.09 0.06 22.51
CA ARG A 54 -8.83 -0.52 22.04
C ARG A 54 -7.89 -0.93 23.17
N GLY A 55 -8.39 -0.99 24.40
CA GLY A 55 -7.60 -1.36 25.58
C GLY A 55 -7.09 -2.80 25.62
N HIS A 56 -7.49 -3.66 24.67
CA HIS A 56 -7.05 -5.04 24.57
C HIS A 56 -5.66 -5.18 23.92
N TYR A 57 -5.19 -4.17 23.17
CA TYR A 57 -3.86 -4.22 22.57
C TYR A 57 -2.76 -4.21 23.64
N ALA A 58 -1.68 -4.98 23.46
CA ALA A 58 -1.23 -5.57 22.19
C ALA A 58 -1.75 -6.98 21.83
N ASP A 59 -2.67 -7.55 22.61
CA ASP A 59 -3.19 -8.89 22.33
C ASP A 59 -4.14 -8.86 21.13
N LEU A 60 -3.77 -9.51 20.01
CA LEU A 60 -4.60 -9.53 18.81
C LEU A 60 -5.68 -10.60 18.93
N SER A 61 -6.91 -10.25 18.57
CA SER A 61 -7.95 -11.26 18.38
C SER A 61 -7.56 -12.23 17.24
N GLY A 62 -8.16 -13.43 17.23
CA GLY A 62 -7.91 -14.41 16.17
C GLY A 62 -8.16 -13.86 14.76
N GLU A 63 -9.20 -13.03 14.57
CA GLU A 63 -9.49 -12.38 13.29
C GLU A 63 -8.37 -11.40 12.88
N GLU A 64 -7.88 -10.60 13.82
CA GLU A 64 -6.82 -9.63 13.55
C GLU A 64 -5.49 -10.31 13.25
N LEU A 65 -5.20 -11.41 13.94
CA LEU A 65 -4.00 -12.21 13.71
C LEU A 65 -4.05 -12.89 12.34
N GLU A 66 -5.22 -13.38 11.92
CA GLU A 66 -5.44 -13.91 10.57
C GLU A 66 -5.23 -12.83 9.49
N LYS A 67 -5.80 -11.63 9.68
CA LYS A 67 -5.60 -10.50 8.77
C LYS A 67 -4.15 -10.03 8.72
N LEU A 68 -3.46 -10.04 9.86
CA LEU A 68 -2.03 -9.72 9.92
C LEU A 68 -1.19 -10.75 9.15
N THR A 69 -1.54 -12.03 9.29
CA THR A 69 -0.90 -13.13 8.58
C THR A 69 -1.14 -13.02 7.08
N GLN A 70 -2.38 -12.74 6.66
CA GLN A 70 -2.70 -12.49 5.25
C GLN A 70 -1.88 -11.31 4.69
N LEU A 71 -1.78 -10.21 5.43
CA LEU A 71 -0.99 -9.05 5.03
C LEU A 71 0.51 -9.39 4.93
N PHE A 72 1.02 -10.27 5.78
CA PHE A 72 2.40 -10.75 5.70
C PHE A 72 2.63 -11.61 4.46
N LEU A 73 1.71 -12.53 4.15
CA LEU A 73 1.77 -13.35 2.93
C LEU A 73 1.84 -12.47 1.68
N THR A 74 1.01 -11.42 1.61
CA THR A 74 1.10 -10.43 0.52
C THR A 74 2.43 -9.67 0.52
N ASP A 75 3.02 -9.37 1.68
CA ASP A 75 4.30 -8.65 1.74
C ASP A 75 5.45 -9.52 1.21
N ILE A 76 5.51 -10.80 1.59
CA ILE A 76 6.62 -11.68 1.21
C ILE A 76 6.65 -12.07 -0.27
N GLU A 77 5.53 -11.89 -0.99
CA GLU A 77 5.46 -11.98 -2.44
C GLU A 77 6.27 -10.90 -3.16
N ASP A 78 6.56 -9.76 -2.52
CA ASP A 78 7.48 -8.76 -3.07
C ASP A 78 8.93 -9.28 -2.94
N ASP A 79 9.65 -9.41 -4.05
CA ASP A 79 11.07 -9.79 -4.06
C ASP A 79 11.92 -8.89 -3.14
N ARG A 80 11.52 -7.63 -3.01
CA ARG A 80 12.18 -6.62 -2.16
C ARG A 80 11.71 -6.63 -0.71
N ALA A 81 10.86 -7.57 -0.30
CA ALA A 81 10.42 -7.72 1.08
C ALA A 81 11.60 -8.01 2.00
N ASN A 82 11.61 -7.37 3.17
CA ASN A 82 12.60 -7.63 4.20
C ASN A 82 12.10 -7.17 5.57
N THR A 83 12.77 -7.65 6.61
CA THR A 83 12.43 -7.41 8.01
C THR A 83 12.26 -5.94 8.33
N ARG A 84 13.11 -5.06 7.78
CA ARG A 84 13.05 -3.62 8.05
C ARG A 84 11.77 -2.99 7.49
N LYS A 85 11.39 -3.35 6.27
CA LYS A 85 10.15 -2.88 5.64
C LYS A 85 8.92 -3.40 6.36
N TRP A 86 8.92 -4.68 6.71
CA TRP A 86 7.82 -5.28 7.46
C TRP A 86 7.61 -4.58 8.81
N ARG A 87 8.70 -4.36 9.57
CA ARG A 87 8.65 -3.60 10.84
C ARG A 87 8.17 -2.17 10.66
N ALA A 88 8.58 -1.49 9.59
CA ALA A 88 8.09 -0.14 9.28
C ALA A 88 6.58 -0.13 9.00
N ARG A 89 6.06 -1.16 8.31
CA ARG A 89 4.61 -1.32 8.08
C ARG A 89 3.86 -1.57 9.39
N LEU A 90 4.36 -2.46 10.25
CA LEU A 90 3.80 -2.69 11.59
C LEU A 90 3.79 -1.40 12.42
N HIS A 91 4.85 -0.59 12.36
CA HIS A 91 4.86 0.72 13.00
C HIS A 91 3.74 1.61 12.48
N ASN A 92 3.50 1.65 11.18
CA ASN A 92 2.40 2.45 10.62
C ASN A 92 1.02 1.93 11.06
N LEU A 93 0.83 0.62 11.14
CA LEU A 93 -0.40 0.00 11.64
C LEU A 93 -0.66 0.37 13.10
N THR A 94 0.34 0.20 13.98
CA THR A 94 0.22 0.57 15.39
C THR A 94 -0.03 2.06 15.57
N ARG A 95 0.53 2.92 14.70
CA ARG A 95 0.22 4.36 14.71
C ARG A 95 -1.24 4.66 14.35
N ALA A 96 -1.82 3.90 13.44
CA ALA A 96 -3.21 4.09 13.02
C ALA A 96 -4.18 3.84 14.18
N LEU A 97 -3.85 2.97 15.15
CA LEU A 97 -4.67 2.70 16.34
C LEU A 97 -4.96 3.94 17.20
N TYR A 98 -4.08 4.94 17.19
CA TYR A 98 -4.24 6.14 18.01
C TYR A 98 -5.03 7.25 17.30
N LYS A 99 -5.00 7.27 15.96
CA LYS A 99 -5.49 8.42 15.17
C LYS A 99 -6.61 8.09 14.20
N SER A 100 -6.75 6.83 13.81
CA SER A 100 -7.76 6.37 12.85
C SER A 100 -9.06 6.01 13.56
N ARG A 101 -10.20 6.37 12.95
CA ARG A 101 -11.52 5.86 13.34
C ARG A 101 -11.76 4.42 12.90
N LYS A 102 -10.99 3.93 11.93
CA LYS A 102 -11.07 2.54 11.45
C LYS A 102 -10.56 1.56 12.50
N SER A 103 -11.06 0.33 12.47
CA SER A 103 -10.49 -0.78 13.23
C SER A 103 -9.12 -1.18 12.66
N LEU A 104 -8.35 -1.93 13.44
CA LEU A 104 -7.07 -2.47 12.98
C LEU A 104 -7.27 -3.43 11.81
N ALA A 105 -8.26 -4.30 11.92
CA ALA A 105 -8.68 -5.24 10.87
C ALA A 105 -9.01 -4.52 9.55
N GLU A 106 -9.82 -3.45 9.58
CA GLU A 106 -10.12 -2.62 8.40
C GLU A 106 -8.86 -1.95 7.84
N THR A 107 -7.94 -1.54 8.71
CA THR A 107 -6.69 -0.90 8.28
C THR A 107 -5.78 -1.91 7.57
N MET A 108 -5.66 -3.14 8.09
CA MET A 108 -4.89 -4.22 7.46
C MET A 108 -5.49 -4.60 6.10
N GLU A 109 -6.82 -4.66 5.98
CA GLU A 109 -7.50 -4.96 4.73
C GLU A 109 -7.22 -3.90 3.66
N VAL A 110 -7.30 -2.61 4.01
CA VAL A 110 -6.94 -1.52 3.10
C VAL A 110 -5.47 -1.62 2.67
N CYS A 111 -4.56 -1.97 3.59
CA CYS A 111 -3.15 -2.19 3.26
C CYS A 111 -2.94 -3.38 2.30
N ALA A 112 -3.64 -4.49 2.52
CA ALA A 112 -3.57 -5.66 1.64
C ALA A 112 -4.10 -5.33 0.24
N GLN A 113 -5.26 -4.66 0.15
CA GLN A 113 -5.83 -4.20 -1.12
C GLN A 113 -4.88 -3.25 -1.86
N ALA A 114 -4.26 -2.31 -1.15
CA ALA A 114 -3.28 -1.39 -1.73
C ALA A 114 -2.01 -2.12 -2.23
N ALA A 115 -1.58 -3.19 -1.56
CA ALA A 115 -0.45 -3.99 -2.02
C ALA A 115 -0.79 -4.82 -3.27
N HIS A 116 -2.04 -5.32 -3.39
CA HIS A 116 -2.51 -6.02 -4.59
C HIS A 116 -2.80 -5.09 -5.77
N ALA A 117 -3.19 -3.84 -5.51
CA ALA A 117 -3.28 -2.81 -6.52
C ALA A 117 -1.87 -2.40 -6.95
N LYS A 118 -1.19 -3.25 -7.74
CA LYS A 118 0.05 -2.89 -8.44
C LYS A 118 -0.15 -1.49 -9.01
N PRO A 119 0.71 -0.49 -8.67
CA PRO A 119 0.65 0.75 -9.40
C PRO A 119 0.90 0.36 -10.85
N LYS A 120 -0.12 0.51 -11.72
CA LYS A 120 0.16 0.78 -13.12
C LYS A 120 1.24 1.84 -13.06
N GLN A 121 2.45 1.53 -13.53
CA GLN A 121 3.47 2.56 -13.74
C GLN A 121 2.70 3.73 -14.32
N ALA A 122 2.66 4.83 -13.59
CA ALA A 122 2.05 6.04 -14.10
C ALA A 122 2.93 6.41 -15.28
N GLY A 123 2.58 5.91 -16.46
CA GLY A 123 3.02 6.44 -17.72
C GLY A 123 2.73 7.92 -17.62
N ASN A 124 3.74 8.74 -17.89
CA ASN A 124 3.59 10.19 -17.82
C ASN A 124 2.34 10.56 -18.62
N PRO A 125 1.29 11.12 -17.99
CA PRO A 125 0.02 11.39 -18.67
C PRO A 125 0.17 12.42 -19.81
N TRP A 126 1.31 13.12 -19.83
CA TRP A 126 1.72 14.06 -20.87
C TRP A 126 2.37 13.39 -22.10
N LEU A 127 2.79 12.13 -22.04
CA LEU A 127 3.49 11.45 -23.14
C LEU A 127 2.52 10.71 -24.08
N GLU A 128 1.36 10.27 -23.57
CA GLU A 128 0.36 9.53 -24.36
C GLU A 128 -0.44 10.42 -25.33
N SER A 129 -0.57 11.71 -25.05
CA SER A 129 -1.28 12.66 -25.93
C SER A 129 -0.43 13.12 -27.12
N ALA A 130 0.88 12.89 -27.11
CA ALA A 130 1.79 13.29 -28.20
C ALA A 130 1.95 12.23 -29.29
N SER A 131 1.46 11.01 -29.07
CA SER A 131 1.72 9.87 -29.97
C SER A 131 0.51 9.44 -30.81
N ALA A 132 -0.64 10.13 -30.67
CA ALA A 132 -1.85 9.83 -31.42
C ALA A 132 -2.20 11.00 -32.35
N THR A 133 -1.43 11.23 -33.41
CA THR A 133 -1.90 11.79 -34.70
C THR A 133 -0.77 11.73 -35.75
N THR A 134 -0.80 10.68 -36.56
CA THR A 134 -0.31 10.55 -37.96
C THR A 134 -0.79 9.15 -38.37
N ASP A 135 -1.62 8.88 -39.37
CA ASP A 135 -1.62 9.31 -40.78
C ASP A 135 -3.00 8.87 -41.42
N PRO A 136 -3.27 8.94 -42.74
CA PRO A 136 -4.20 9.87 -43.39
C PRO A 136 -5.33 9.13 -44.17
N THR A 137 -6.07 9.85 -45.01
CA THR A 137 -7.04 9.35 -46.03
C THR A 137 -8.49 9.19 -45.56
N SER A 138 -9.29 10.25 -45.72
CA SER A 138 -10.47 10.22 -46.60
C SER A 138 -11.14 11.59 -46.58
N GLU A 139 -11.57 11.99 -47.76
CA GLU A 139 -12.11 13.29 -48.15
C GLU A 139 -13.53 13.55 -47.61
N ASP A 140 -13.87 14.84 -47.51
CA ASP A 140 -15.23 15.43 -47.37
C ASP A 140 -15.97 15.11 -46.04
N VAL A 141 -16.55 16.04 -45.26
CA VAL A 141 -17.47 17.12 -45.62
C VAL A 141 -17.61 18.07 -44.40
N TRP A 142 -17.91 19.35 -44.67
CA TRP A 142 -18.43 20.43 -43.80
C TRP A 142 -17.43 21.43 -43.19
N GLN A 143 -17.20 22.44 -44.02
CA GLN A 143 -16.76 23.80 -43.72
C GLN A 143 -17.56 24.50 -42.59
N ASN A 144 -16.91 25.54 -42.06
CA ASN A 144 -17.48 26.70 -41.34
C ASN A 144 -17.90 26.53 -39.87
N ALA A 145 -16.97 26.86 -38.97
CA ALA A 145 -17.27 27.78 -37.87
C ALA A 145 -16.07 28.70 -37.61
N ARG A 146 -16.09 29.79 -38.37
CA ARG A 146 -15.31 31.01 -38.20
C ARG A 146 -15.60 31.60 -36.81
N PHE A 147 -14.63 31.61 -35.91
CA PHE A 147 -14.61 32.58 -34.82
C PHE A 147 -13.34 33.43 -34.94
N SER A 148 -13.54 34.61 -35.53
CA SER A 148 -12.59 35.71 -35.51
C SER A 148 -12.40 36.17 -34.06
N VAL A 149 -11.21 35.99 -33.49
CA VAL A 149 -10.77 36.83 -32.38
C VAL A 149 -10.15 38.07 -33.00
N SER A 150 -10.95 39.13 -33.06
CA SER A 150 -10.46 40.47 -33.38
C SER A 150 -9.57 40.97 -32.23
N VAL A 151 -8.27 41.06 -32.49
CA VAL A 151 -7.36 41.85 -31.67
C VAL A 151 -7.43 43.29 -32.19
N SER A 152 -8.05 44.18 -31.41
CA SER A 152 -7.93 45.63 -31.62
C SER A 152 -6.71 46.15 -30.85
N PRO A 153 -5.74 46.80 -31.51
CA PRO A 153 -4.69 47.53 -30.83
C PRO A 153 -5.01 49.03 -30.74
N GLN A 154 -4.40 49.68 -29.73
CA GLN A 154 -4.14 51.13 -29.59
C GLN A 154 -5.30 52.02 -29.10
N GLN A 155 -5.14 53.01 -28.21
CA GLN A 155 -4.01 53.74 -27.60
C GLN A 155 -4.47 54.36 -26.27
N PHE A 156 -3.56 54.75 -25.36
CA PHE A 156 -3.53 56.13 -24.82
C PHE A 156 -2.18 56.44 -24.13
N PHE A 157 -1.42 57.30 -24.82
CA PHE A 157 -0.42 58.32 -24.42
C PHE A 157 0.36 58.28 -23.09
N SER A 158 1.69 58.45 -23.22
CA SER A 158 2.56 59.10 -22.24
C SER A 158 2.35 60.62 -22.20
N LYS A 159 2.30 61.18 -21.00
CA LYS A 159 3.33 62.11 -20.48
C LYS A 159 3.23 62.21 -18.96
#